data_AF-A0A2V7NVE5-F1
#
_entry.id   AF-A0A2V7NVE5-F1
#
_cell.length_a   1.000
_cell.length_b   1.000
_cell.length_c   1.000
_cell.angle_alpha   90.00
_cell.angle_beta   90.00
_cell.angle_gamma   90.00
#
_symmetry.space_group_name_H-M   'P 1'
#
loop_
_entity.id
_entity.type
_entity.pdbx_description
1 polymer ?
#
loop_
_entity_poly.entity_id
_entity_poly.type
_entity_poly.pdbx_seq_one_letter_code
_entity_poly.pdbx_strand_id
1 'polypeptide(L)'
;MAWGLALAALAACVNLDEQLVGTVTTTYFTTPAGLEAAVDGDYAQLRDFFGREESFAVTEFGTDLTTNGDQGGYQFENTYAAGLNASAVHYQFPWTSLYRGINTSNTVIERAPAV
;
A
#
# COMPACT_ATOMS: atom_id res chain seq x y z
N MET A 1 39.94 -15.83 49.38
CA MET A 1 38.73 -15.97 48.54
C MET A 1 38.04 -14.61 48.44
N ALA A 2 38.50 -13.75 47.52
CA ALA A 2 37.99 -12.36 47.39
C ALA A 2 37.87 -11.95 45.92
N TRP A 3 37.62 -12.91 45.04
CA TRP A 3 37.64 -12.70 43.58
C TRP A 3 36.23 -12.78 42.95
N GLY A 4 35.20 -13.00 43.76
CA GLY A 4 33.81 -13.18 43.30
C GLY A 4 32.96 -11.89 43.27
N LEU A 5 33.41 -10.79 43.88
CA LEU A 5 32.59 -9.57 44.00
C LEU A 5 32.80 -8.52 42.89
N ALA A 6 33.81 -8.68 42.02
CA ALA A 6 34.14 -7.67 41.00
C ALA A 6 33.30 -7.79 39.71
N LEU A 7 32.58 -8.90 39.49
CA LEU A 7 31.87 -9.16 38.23
C LEU A 7 30.44 -8.58 38.17
N ALA A 8 29.88 -8.11 39.29
CA ALA A 8 28.52 -7.59 39.36
C ALA A 8 28.41 -6.09 38.99
N ALA A 9 29.53 -5.39 38.80
CA ALA A 9 29.55 -3.95 38.50
C ALA A 9 29.51 -3.61 36.99
N LEU A 10 29.44 -4.63 36.11
CA LEU A 10 29.41 -4.45 34.65
C LEU A 10 27.99 -4.52 34.04
N ALA A 11 26.94 -4.53 34.85
CA ALA A 11 25.58 -4.34 34.37
C ALA A 11 25.39 -2.85 34.00
N ALA A 12 25.88 -2.47 32.82
CA ALA A 12 25.61 -1.17 32.24
C ALA A 12 24.09 -1.03 32.01
N CYS A 13 23.48 0.03 32.55
CA CYS A 13 22.12 0.43 32.17
C CYS A 13 22.15 0.90 30.72
N VAL A 14 21.90 0.00 29.78
CA VAL A 14 21.63 0.35 28.39
C VAL A 14 20.19 0.86 28.33
N ASN A 15 20.04 2.15 28.02
CA ASN A 15 18.75 2.70 27.63
C ASN A 15 18.47 2.23 26.19
N LEU A 16 17.36 1.50 26.00
CA LEU A 16 16.92 0.93 24.73
C LEU A 16 15.91 1.83 23.99
N ASP A 17 15.65 3.04 24.49
CA ASP A 17 14.78 4.03 23.85
C ASP A 17 15.52 4.69 22.68
N GLU A 18 15.46 4.03 21.52
CA GLU A 18 15.98 4.56 20.27
C GLU A 18 14.97 5.54 19.64
N GLN A 19 15.39 6.79 19.42
CA GLN A 19 14.57 7.74 18.68
C GLN A 19 14.70 7.47 17.18
N LEU A 20 13.59 7.07 16.54
CA LEU A 20 13.52 6.97 15.09
C LEU A 20 13.53 8.38 14.48
N VAL A 21 14.70 8.84 14.04
CA VAL A 21 14.87 10.18 13.44
C VAL A 21 14.57 10.21 11.92
N GLY A 22 14.38 9.04 11.29
CA GLY A 22 14.27 8.91 9.83
C GLY A 22 12.98 8.27 9.30
N THR A 23 12.02 7.92 10.16
CA THR A 23 10.81 7.21 9.73
C THR A 23 9.57 7.79 10.40
N VAL A 24 8.53 8.02 9.60
CA VAL A 24 7.21 8.37 10.11
C VAL A 24 6.66 7.16 10.87
N THR A 25 6.51 7.30 12.18
CA THR A 25 5.91 6.27 13.02
C THR A 25 4.39 6.38 13.01
N THR A 26 3.71 5.34 13.49
CA THR A 26 2.24 5.35 13.62
C THR A 26 1.73 6.50 14.49
N THR A 27 2.56 7.01 15.41
CA THR A 27 2.27 8.18 16.25
C THR A 27 2.04 9.45 15.44
N TYR A 28 2.69 9.63 14.28
CA TYR A 28 2.44 10.82 13.46
C TYR A 28 0.97 10.91 13.00
N PHE A 29 0.38 9.76 12.66
CA PHE A 29 -1.00 9.65 12.20
C PHE A 29 -2.05 9.90 13.30
N THR A 30 -1.63 10.16 14.54
CA THR A 30 -2.53 10.61 15.62
C THR A 30 -2.58 12.15 15.75
N THR A 31 -1.89 12.87 14.86
CA THR A 31 -1.93 14.35 14.81
C THR A 31 -2.84 14.81 13.67
N PRO A 32 -3.45 16.02 13.74
CA PRO A 32 -4.27 16.52 12.65
C PRO A 32 -3.54 16.57 11.30
N ALA A 33 -2.28 17.00 11.30
CA ALA A 33 -1.46 17.04 10.08
C ALA A 33 -1.13 15.63 9.55
N GLY A 34 -0.90 14.66 10.44
CA GLY A 34 -0.68 13.28 10.03
C GLY A 34 -1.93 12.60 9.50
N LEU A 35 -3.11 12.90 10.07
CA LEU A 35 -4.38 12.41 9.54
C LEU A 35 -4.62 12.94 8.13
N GLU A 36 -4.40 14.24 7.88
CA GLU A 36 -4.49 14.83 6.54
C GLU A 36 -3.53 14.15 5.55
N ALA A 37 -2.28 13.94 5.95
CA ALA A 37 -1.30 13.22 5.12
C ALA A 37 -1.72 11.76 4.83
N ALA A 38 -2.42 11.10 5.75
CA ALA A 38 -2.98 9.77 5.52
C ALA A 38 -4.13 9.80 4.51
N VAL A 39 -5.01 10.82 4.58
CA VAL A 39 -6.07 11.05 3.60
C VAL A 39 -5.49 11.30 2.21
N ASP A 40 -4.50 12.18 2.09
CA ASP A 40 -3.80 12.45 0.83
C ASP A 40 -3.17 11.16 0.26
N GLY A 41 -2.51 10.37 1.12
CA GLY A 41 -1.93 9.10 0.76
C GLY A 41 -2.96 8.06 0.30
N ASP A 42 -4.16 8.07 0.88
CA ASP A 42 -5.28 7.21 0.49
C ASP A 42 -5.77 7.55 -0.92
N TYR A 43 -6.04 8.84 -1.20
CA TYR A 43 -6.42 9.30 -2.53
C TYR A 43 -5.35 9.03 -3.59
N ALA A 44 -4.06 9.11 -3.23
CA ALA A 44 -2.97 8.80 -4.15
C ALA A 44 -3.03 7.36 -4.69
N GLN A 45 -3.63 6.41 -3.95
CA GLN A 45 -3.76 5.02 -4.39
C GLN A 45 -4.69 4.87 -5.60
N LEU A 46 -5.66 5.78 -5.79
CA LEU A 46 -6.56 5.76 -6.94
C LEU A 46 -5.80 5.84 -8.27
N ARG A 47 -4.57 6.37 -8.27
CA ARG A 47 -3.73 6.45 -9.48
C ARG A 47 -3.29 5.08 -10.01
N ASP A 48 -3.23 4.05 -9.16
CA ASP A 48 -2.95 2.69 -9.61
C ASP A 48 -4.10 2.14 -10.46
N PHE A 49 -5.35 2.52 -10.15
CA PHE A 49 -6.53 2.08 -10.89
C PHE A 49 -6.86 3.02 -12.07
N PHE A 50 -6.91 4.32 -11.86
CA PHE A 50 -7.32 5.27 -12.90
C PHE A 50 -6.17 5.79 -13.77
N GLY A 51 -4.92 5.52 -13.40
CA GLY A 51 -3.73 6.08 -14.06
C GLY A 51 -2.91 5.07 -14.88
N ARG A 52 -3.38 3.83 -15.02
CA ARG A 52 -2.62 2.75 -15.67
C ARG A 52 -3.42 2.07 -16.78
N GLU A 53 -2.72 1.72 -17.86
CA GLU A 53 -3.26 0.92 -18.98
C GLU A 53 -3.88 -0.39 -18.50
N GLU A 54 -3.26 -1.04 -17.51
CA GLU A 54 -3.72 -2.32 -16.98
C GLU A 54 -5.18 -2.26 -16.49
N SER A 55 -5.48 -1.32 -15.60
CA SER A 55 -6.83 -1.18 -15.05
C SER A 55 -7.84 -0.63 -16.08
N PHE A 56 -7.38 0.17 -17.03
CA PHE A 56 -8.18 0.61 -18.17
C PHE A 56 -8.57 -0.56 -19.09
N ALA A 57 -7.63 -1.47 -19.39
CA ALA A 57 -7.91 -2.64 -20.21
C ALA A 57 -8.99 -3.53 -19.57
N VAL A 58 -8.97 -3.72 -18.24
CA VAL A 58 -10.00 -4.50 -17.52
C VAL A 58 -11.40 -3.88 -17.60
N THR A 59 -11.51 -2.56 -17.74
CA THR A 59 -12.79 -1.84 -17.62
C THR A 59 -13.37 -1.40 -18.96
N GLU A 60 -12.54 -1.15 -19.96
CA GLU A 60 -12.94 -0.46 -21.19
C GLU A 60 -12.60 -1.23 -22.47
N PHE A 61 -11.60 -2.12 -22.49
CA PHE A 61 -11.32 -2.88 -23.71
C PHE A 61 -12.46 -3.85 -24.04
N GLY A 62 -12.77 -4.02 -25.33
CA GLY A 62 -13.82 -4.93 -25.78
C GLY A 62 -15.23 -4.32 -25.78
N THR A 63 -15.35 -3.00 -25.58
CA THR A 63 -16.63 -2.29 -25.66
C THR A 63 -16.86 -1.69 -27.06
N ASP A 64 -18.04 -1.13 -27.30
CA ASP A 64 -18.37 -0.40 -28.54
C ASP A 64 -17.67 0.97 -28.65
N LEU A 65 -17.16 1.49 -27.52
CA LEU A 65 -16.47 2.77 -27.45
C LEU A 65 -14.96 2.64 -27.60
N THR A 66 -14.37 1.55 -27.09
CA THR A 66 -12.92 1.41 -26.97
C THR A 66 -12.46 0.01 -27.35
N THR A 67 -11.41 -0.02 -28.17
CA THR A 67 -10.73 -1.22 -28.66
C THR A 67 -9.25 -1.13 -28.36
N ASN A 68 -8.53 -2.27 -28.36
CA ASN A 68 -7.09 -2.24 -28.12
C ASN A 68 -6.36 -1.52 -29.28
N GLY A 69 -5.27 -0.81 -28.95
CA GLY A 69 -4.34 -0.27 -29.94
C GLY A 69 -3.40 -1.34 -30.51
N ASP A 70 -2.50 -0.93 -31.39
CA ASP A 70 -1.41 -1.79 -31.88
C ASP A 70 -0.33 -1.96 -30.81
N GLN A 71 0.21 -3.16 -30.65
CA GLN A 71 1.27 -3.54 -29.69
C GLN A 71 0.98 -3.30 -28.19
N GLY A 72 -0.26 -3.01 -27.79
CA GLY A 72 -0.66 -2.86 -26.39
C GLY A 72 -0.65 -4.19 -25.61
N GLY A 73 -0.56 -4.11 -24.28
CA GLY A 73 -0.77 -5.27 -23.41
C GLY A 73 -2.24 -5.68 -23.40
N TYR A 74 -2.55 -6.83 -22.81
CA TYR A 74 -3.93 -7.19 -22.42
C TYR A 74 -4.99 -7.20 -23.56
N GLN A 75 -4.55 -7.34 -24.82
CA GLN A 75 -5.44 -7.39 -25.99
C GLN A 75 -6.42 -8.58 -25.96
N PHE A 76 -6.14 -9.58 -25.12
CA PHE A 76 -7.03 -10.70 -24.89
C PHE A 76 -8.36 -10.27 -24.26
N GLU A 77 -8.42 -9.13 -23.57
CA GLU A 77 -9.68 -8.53 -23.08
C GLU A 77 -10.57 -8.11 -24.25
N ASN A 78 -9.99 -7.38 -25.20
CA ASN A 78 -10.72 -6.86 -26.36
C ASN A 78 -11.17 -7.96 -27.33
N THR A 79 -10.33 -8.98 -27.50
CA THR A 79 -10.55 -10.06 -28.47
C THR A 79 -11.24 -11.28 -27.88
N TYR A 80 -11.51 -11.29 -26.57
CA TYR A 80 -12.02 -12.45 -25.82
C TYR A 80 -11.21 -13.72 -26.08
N ALA A 81 -9.89 -13.58 -26.22
CA ALA A 81 -8.99 -14.68 -26.52
C ALA A 81 -8.70 -15.53 -25.26
N ALA A 82 -8.01 -16.66 -25.42
CA ALA A 82 -7.71 -17.59 -24.32
C ALA A 82 -6.94 -16.98 -23.13
N GLY A 83 -6.35 -15.79 -23.29
CA GLY A 83 -5.74 -15.03 -22.19
C GLY A 83 -6.74 -14.52 -21.15
N LEU A 84 -8.02 -14.35 -21.53
CA LEU A 84 -9.14 -14.04 -20.63
C LEU A 84 -9.47 -15.28 -19.79
N ASN A 85 -8.68 -15.51 -18.73
CA ASN A 85 -8.83 -16.65 -17.85
C ASN A 85 -8.43 -16.31 -16.41
N ALA A 86 -8.90 -17.13 -15.46
CA ALA A 86 -8.72 -16.88 -14.03
C ALA A 86 -7.25 -16.91 -13.54
N SER A 87 -6.31 -17.42 -14.34
CA SER A 87 -4.88 -17.44 -13.99
C SER A 87 -4.11 -16.21 -14.51
N ALA A 88 -4.76 -15.32 -15.27
CA ALA A 88 -4.12 -14.11 -15.76
C ALA A 88 -3.80 -13.17 -14.60
N VAL A 89 -2.50 -12.90 -14.40
CA VAL A 89 -1.98 -11.97 -13.37
C VAL A 89 -2.55 -10.56 -13.53
N HIS A 90 -3.00 -10.23 -14.74
CA HIS A 90 -3.67 -8.98 -15.08
C HIS A 90 -4.79 -8.56 -14.11
N TYR A 91 -5.58 -9.52 -13.61
CA TYR A 91 -6.66 -9.22 -12.66
C TYR A 91 -6.17 -9.07 -11.22
N GLN A 92 -5.01 -9.61 -10.90
CA GLN A 92 -4.47 -9.60 -9.54
C GLN A 92 -4.00 -8.21 -9.14
N PHE A 93 -3.41 -7.45 -10.07
CA PHE A 93 -2.94 -6.09 -9.79
C PHE A 93 -4.06 -5.14 -9.33
N PRO A 94 -5.14 -4.91 -10.11
CA PRO A 94 -6.21 -4.00 -9.70
C PRO A 94 -6.90 -4.49 -8.43
N TRP A 95 -7.10 -5.81 -8.29
CA TRP A 95 -7.64 -6.40 -7.06
C TRP A 95 -6.80 -6.05 -5.84
N THR A 96 -5.49 -6.29 -5.90
CA THR A 96 -4.57 -6.03 -4.78
C THR A 96 -4.48 -4.53 -4.46
N SER A 97 -4.50 -3.68 -5.49
CA SER A 97 -4.48 -2.23 -5.32
C SER A 97 -5.75 -1.72 -4.62
N LEU A 98 -6.93 -2.20 -5.03
CA LEU A 98 -8.20 -1.84 -4.40
C LEU A 98 -8.25 -2.26 -2.93
N TYR A 99 -7.80 -3.47 -2.59
CA TYR A 99 -7.75 -3.91 -1.19
C TYR A 99 -6.72 -3.15 -0.35
N ARG A 100 -5.63 -2.69 -0.95
CA ARG A 100 -4.69 -1.78 -0.28
C ARG A 100 -5.38 -0.44 0.05
N GLY A 101 -6.13 0.11 -0.91
CA GLY A 101 -6.90 1.35 -0.73
C GLY A 101 -7.91 1.20 0.38
N ILE A 102 -8.75 0.15 0.31
CA ILE A 102 -9.74 -0.15 1.36
C ILE A 102 -9.09 -0.25 2.74
N ASN A 103 -7.94 -0.91 2.86
CA ASN A 103 -7.23 -1.02 4.13
C ASN A 103 -6.74 0.34 4.65
N THR A 104 -6.21 1.19 3.76
CA THR A 104 -5.79 2.55 4.10
C THR A 104 -6.98 3.42 4.49
N SER A 105 -8.07 3.42 3.71
CA SER A 105 -9.30 4.14 4.03
C SER A 105 -9.88 3.70 5.40
N ASN A 106 -9.92 2.39 5.68
CA ASN A 106 -10.37 1.87 6.96
C ASN A 106 -9.52 2.40 8.12
N THR A 107 -8.20 2.47 7.92
CA THR A 107 -7.27 3.01 8.93
C THR A 107 -7.52 4.50 9.19
N VAL A 108 -7.77 5.27 8.14
CA VAL A 108 -8.11 6.70 8.26
C VAL A 108 -9.43 6.88 9.02
N ILE A 109 -10.47 6.13 8.63
CA ILE A 109 -11.80 6.16 9.26
C ILE A 109 -11.72 5.80 10.75
N GLU A 110 -10.94 4.78 11.11
CA GLU A 110 -10.77 4.35 12.49
C GLU A 110 -10.06 5.40 13.36
N ARG A 111 -9.08 6.12 12.79
CA ARG A 111 -8.29 7.12 13.54
C ARG A 111 -8.93 8.49 13.61
N ALA A 112 -9.70 8.88 12.59
CA ALA A 112 -10.28 10.22 12.49
C ALA A 112 -11.05 10.69 13.75
N PRO A 113 -11.81 9.85 14.48
CA PRO A 113 -12.51 10.30 15.70
C PRO A 113 -11.60 10.60 16.89
N ALA A 114 -10.35 10.12 16.89
CA ALA A 114 -9.41 10.23 18.01
C ALA A 114 -8.38 11.36 17.84
N VAL A 115 -8.44 12.08 16.70
CA VAL A 115 -7.57 13.19 16.31
C VAL A 115 -8.35 14.50 16.39
#